data_AF-A0A5R8MJ52-F1
#
_entry.id   AF-A0A5R8MJ52-F1
#
_cell.length_a   1.000
_cell.length_b   1.000
_cell.length_c   1.000
_cell.angle_alpha   90.00
_cell.angle_beta   90.00
_cell.angle_gamma   90.00
#
_symmetry.space_group_name_H-M   'P 1'
#
loop_
_entity.id
_entity.type
_entity.pdbx_description
1 polymer ?
#
loop_
_entity_poly.entity_id
_entity_poly.type
_entity_poly.pdbx_seq_one_letter_code
_entity_poly.pdbx_strand_id
1 'polypeptide(L)'
;MTVELTFGAPDETGRPCERVTDTEVAESPSHVVVGVEVDASCRRSWPWEEEMTNMVGRAHYVELKLTEPLGERTVVNTSNEPVTVSQER
;
A
#
# COMPACT_ATOMS: atom_id res chain seq x y z
N MET A 1 3.88 -8.71 9.70
CA MET A 1 3.91 -8.85 8.22
C MET A 1 3.63 -7.48 7.64
N THR A 2 4.34 -7.07 6.59
CA THR A 2 4.19 -5.74 6.02
C THR A 2 3.83 -5.81 4.53
N VAL A 3 2.97 -4.89 4.08
CA VAL A 3 2.79 -4.59 2.65
C VAL A 3 3.63 -3.38 2.30
N GLU A 4 4.22 -3.40 1.11
CA GLU A 4 4.92 -2.26 0.56
C GLU A 4 3.98 -1.49 -0.37
N LEU A 5 3.84 -0.20 -0.11
CA LEU A 5 3.13 0.75 -0.96
C LEU A 5 4.13 1.75 -1.52
N THR A 6 3.96 2.12 -2.78
CA THR A 6 4.81 3.14 -3.40
C THR A 6 4.06 4.46 -3.44
N PHE A 7 4.53 5.45 -2.68
CA PHE A 7 3.97 6.81 -2.68
C PHE A 7 4.84 7.80 -3.43
N GLY A 8 4.22 8.91 -3.83
CA GLY A 8 4.88 9.96 -4.59
C GLY A 8 5.85 10.77 -3.74
N ALA A 9 6.57 11.68 -4.39
CA ALA A 9 7.34 12.68 -3.68
C ALA A 9 6.41 13.59 -2.85
N PRO A 10 6.88 14.11 -1.70
CA PRO A 10 6.13 15.09 -0.93
C PRO A 10 5.92 16.38 -1.74
N ASP A 11 4.95 17.19 -1.32
CA ASP A 11 4.68 18.50 -1.90
C ASP A 11 5.86 19.49 -1.73
N GLU A 12 5.74 20.67 -2.32
CA GLU A 12 6.76 21.75 -2.20
C GLU A 12 7.01 22.19 -0.75
N THR A 13 6.11 21.85 0.18
CA THR A 13 6.24 22.13 1.62
C THR A 13 6.88 20.98 2.39
N GLY A 14 7.25 19.89 1.71
CA GLY A 14 7.83 18.69 2.30
C GLY A 14 6.81 17.77 2.99
N ARG A 15 5.51 18.02 2.81
CA ARG A 15 4.46 17.15 3.38
C ARG A 15 4.14 16.01 2.41
N PRO A 16 4.02 14.77 2.91
CA PRO A 16 3.61 13.65 2.05
C PRO A 16 2.21 13.91 1.50
N CYS A 17 2.06 13.65 0.20
CA CYS A 17 0.80 13.83 -0.50
C CYS A 17 -0.19 12.73 -0.18
N GLU A 18 0.32 11.49 -0.13
CA GLU A 18 -0.41 10.30 0.26
C GLU A 18 -0.20 10.01 1.74
N ARG A 19 -1.29 9.67 2.44
CA ARG A 19 -1.25 9.15 3.81
C ARG A 19 -2.19 7.96 3.92
N VAL A 20 -1.70 6.87 4.49
CA VAL A 20 -2.55 5.75 4.88
C VAL A 20 -3.44 6.19 6.03
N THR A 21 -4.75 6.18 5.82
CA THR A 21 -5.75 6.59 6.82
C THR A 21 -6.37 5.39 7.50
N ASP A 22 -6.59 4.31 6.77
CA ASP A 22 -7.16 3.08 7.29
C ASP A 22 -6.57 1.85 6.61
N THR A 23 -6.69 0.70 7.27
CA THR A 23 -6.24 -0.58 6.73
C THR A 23 -7.20 -1.67 7.18
N GLU A 24 -7.87 -2.29 6.21
CA GLU A 24 -8.76 -3.41 6.43
C GLU A 24 -8.09 -4.71 5.97
N VAL A 25 -8.25 -5.76 6.76
CA VAL A 25 -7.74 -7.10 6.44
C VAL A 25 -8.87 -8.09 6.58
N ALA A 26 -9.19 -8.78 5.49
CA ALA A 26 -10.13 -9.89 5.48
C ALA A 26 -9.37 -11.19 5.19
N GLU A 27 -9.31 -12.09 6.17
CA GLU A 27 -8.60 -13.36 6.06
C GLU A 27 -9.56 -14.47 5.60
N SER A 28 -9.12 -15.23 4.59
CA SER A 28 -9.76 -16.46 4.13
C SER A 28 -8.77 -17.62 4.19
N PRO A 29 -9.25 -18.88 4.12
CA PRO A 29 -8.37 -20.05 4.17
C PRO A 29 -7.33 -20.12 3.05
N SER A 30 -7.64 -19.56 1.87
CA SER A 30 -6.77 -19.61 0.69
C SER A 30 -6.09 -18.29 0.34
N HIS A 31 -6.61 -17.16 0.81
CA HIS A 31 -6.09 -15.84 0.49
C HIS A 31 -6.42 -14.83 1.59
N VAL A 32 -5.67 -13.73 1.62
CA VAL A 32 -5.91 -12.58 2.49
C VAL A 32 -6.17 -11.37 1.60
N VAL A 33 -7.30 -10.72 1.81
CA VAL A 33 -7.63 -9.46 1.12
C VAL A 33 -7.19 -8.31 2.01
N VAL A 34 -6.43 -7.39 1.44
CA VAL A 34 -5.94 -6.20 2.13
C VAL A 34 -6.50 -4.97 1.43
N GLY A 35 -7.30 -4.20 2.15
CA GLY A 35 -7.71 -2.86 1.78
C GLY A 35 -6.82 -1.85 2.47
N VAL A 36 -6.18 -0.97 1.71
CA VAL A 36 -5.49 0.20 2.29
C VAL A 36 -6.20 1.44 1.79
N GLU A 37 -6.72 2.24 2.71
CA GLU A 37 -7.27 3.55 2.39
C GLU A 37 -6.13 4.57 2.42
N VAL A 38 -5.98 5.30 1.31
CA VAL A 38 -4.96 6.33 1.15
C VAL A 38 -5.65 7.65 0.87
N ASP A 39 -5.49 8.59 1.79
CA ASP A 39 -5.86 9.99 1.58
C ASP A 39 -4.79 10.67 0.72
N ALA A 40 -5.17 11.07 -0.48
CA ALA A 40 -4.33 11.83 -1.39
C ALA A 40 -4.71 13.32 -1.31
N SER A 41 -4.05 14.03 -0.40
CA SER A 41 -4.36 15.44 -0.10
C SER A 41 -3.80 16.42 -1.14
N CYS A 42 -2.80 16.01 -1.91
CA CYS A 42 -2.24 16.83 -2.99
C CYS A 42 -3.04 16.65 -4.27
N ARG A 43 -3.41 17.79 -4.87
CA ARG A 43 -3.91 17.80 -6.23
C ARG A 43 -2.73 17.67 -7.19
N ARG A 44 -2.50 16.46 -7.70
CA ARG A 44 -1.58 16.26 -8.83
C ARG A 44 -2.14 17.05 -10.00
N SER A 45 -1.40 18.07 -10.41
CA SER A 45 -1.88 19.02 -11.43
C SER A 45 -1.72 18.42 -12.83
N TRP A 46 -0.91 17.37 -12.96
CA TRP A 46 -0.52 16.84 -14.26
C TRP A 46 -0.44 15.30 -14.28
N PRO A 47 -0.86 14.64 -15.38
CA PRO A 47 -0.88 13.17 -15.48
C PRO A 47 0.50 12.50 -15.35
N TRP A 48 1.59 13.17 -15.72
CA TRP A 48 2.94 12.59 -15.62
C TRP A 48 3.46 12.50 -14.19
N GLU A 49 2.82 13.15 -13.22
CA GLU A 49 3.20 13.05 -11.80
C GLU A 49 2.91 11.65 -11.22
N GLU A 50 1.94 10.92 -11.80
CA GLU A 50 1.72 9.49 -11.52
C GLU A 50 2.85 8.61 -12.03
N GLU A 51 3.28 8.82 -13.28
CA GLU A 51 4.40 8.08 -13.87
C GLU A 51 5.71 8.32 -13.08
N MET A 52 5.93 9.57 -12.66
CA MET A 52 7.09 9.94 -11.83
C MET A 52 7.02 9.35 -10.43
N THR A 53 5.82 9.13 -9.88
CA THR A 53 5.65 8.39 -8.62
C THR A 53 6.11 6.94 -8.77
N ASN A 54 5.86 6.29 -9.90
CA ASN A 54 6.37 4.94 -10.12
C ASN A 54 7.89 4.90 -10.32
N MET A 55 8.50 5.98 -10.82
CA MET A 55 9.95 6.05 -11.05
C MET A 55 10.77 6.53 -9.84
N VAL A 56 10.23 7.43 -9.02
CA VAL A 56 10.94 8.08 -7.88
C VAL A 56 10.19 7.84 -6.56
N GLY A 57 9.23 6.92 -6.57
CA GLY A 57 8.37 6.63 -5.45
C GLY A 57 9.14 6.08 -4.28
N ARG A 58 8.66 6.40 -3.08
CA ARG A 58 9.24 5.92 -1.83
C ARG A 58 8.40 4.75 -1.34
N ALA A 59 9.10 3.69 -0.93
CA ALA A 59 8.46 2.55 -0.28
C ALA A 59 7.93 2.98 1.10
N HIS A 60 6.66 2.71 1.33
CA HIS A 60 5.95 2.87 2.58
C HIS A 60 5.47 1.51 3.05
N TYR A 61 5.93 1.10 4.22
CA TYR A 61 5.57 -0.18 4.81
C TYR A 61 4.39 -0.02 5.73
N VAL A 62 3.31 -0.75 5.46
CA VAL A 62 2.14 -0.83 6.34
C VAL A 62 2.13 -2.18 7.02
N GLU A 63 2.09 -2.17 8.35
CA GLU A 63 2.01 -3.39 9.14
C GLU A 63 0.58 -3.95 9.10
N LEU A 64 0.46 -5.19 8.66
CA LEU A 64 -0.80 -5.92 8.65
C LEU A 64 -0.89 -6.81 9.89
N LYS A 65 -1.98 -6.65 10.62
CA LYS A 65 -2.33 -7.50 11.76
C LYS A 65 -3.13 -8.68 11.26
N LEU A 66 -2.43 -9.79 11.00
CA LEU A 66 -3.06 -11.07 10.72
C LEU A 66 -3.33 -11.82 12.04
N THR A 67 -4.45 -12.53 12.08
CA THR A 67 -4.81 -13.45 13.16
C THR A 67 -3.96 -14.73 13.13
N GLU A 68 -3.53 -15.15 11.93
CA GLU A 68 -2.64 -16.30 11.72
C GLU A 68 -1.47 -15.95 10.78
N PRO A 69 -0.34 -16.67 10.84
CA PRO A 69 0.75 -16.49 9.88
C PRO A 69 0.26 -16.70 8.45
N LEU A 70 0.75 -15.92 7.48
CA LEU A 70 0.28 -16.01 6.09
C LEU A 70 0.39 -17.44 5.52
N GLY A 71 1.49 -18.15 5.82
CA GLY A 71 1.73 -19.48 5.28
C GLY A 71 1.76 -19.47 3.75
N GLU A 72 0.99 -20.38 3.13
CA GLU A 72 0.84 -20.50 1.67
C GLU A 72 -0.28 -19.62 1.10
N ARG A 73 -0.91 -18.76 1.91
CA ARG A 73 -2.01 -17.90 1.47
C ARG A 73 -1.49 -16.78 0.57
N THR A 74 -2.24 -16.49 -0.48
CA THR A 74 -1.94 -15.36 -1.38
C THR A 74 -2.49 -14.07 -0.79
N VAL A 75 -1.76 -12.95 -0.90
CA VAL A 75 -2.29 -11.63 -0.54
C VAL A 75 -2.75 -10.89 -1.79
N VAL A 76 -3.98 -10.40 -1.75
CA VAL A 76 -4.58 -9.63 -2.84
C VAL A 76 -5.16 -8.32 -2.32
N ASN A 77 -5.26 -7.32 -3.18
CA ASN A 77 -5.98 -6.08 -2.89
C ASN A 77 -7.51 -6.30 -3.04
N THR A 78 -8.29 -5.27 -2.73
CA THR A 78 -9.75 -5.27 -2.90
C THR A 78 -10.21 -5.44 -4.36
N SER A 79 -9.32 -5.25 -5.33
CA SER A 79 -9.53 -5.52 -6.76
C SER A 79 -9.10 -6.93 -7.19
N ASN A 80 -8.75 -7.81 -6.25
CA ASN A 80 -8.20 -9.16 -6.49
C ASN A 80 -6.85 -9.20 -7.22
N GLU A 81 -6.08 -8.13 -7.19
CA GLU A 81 -4.72 -8.08 -7.74
C GLU A 81 -3.68 -8.47 -6.67
N PRO A 82 -2.62 -9.21 -7.03
CA PRO A 82 -1.58 -9.59 -6.08
C PRO A 82 -0.87 -8.37 -5.46
N VAL A 83 -0.65 -8.40 -4.15
CA VAL A 83 0.09 -7.35 -3.44
C VAL A 83 1.47 -7.87 -3.02
N THR A 84 2.50 -7.05 -3.25
CA THR A 84 3.84 -7.37 -2.77
C THR A 84 3.91 -7.25 -1.26
N VAL A 85 4.29 -8.34 -0.60
CA VAL A 85 4.40 -8.43 0.85
C VAL A 85 5.82 -8.76 1.26
N SER A 86 6.30 -8.11 2.31
CA SER A 86 7.57 -8.39 2.94
C SER A 86 7.32 -9.13 4.26
N GLN A 87 7.92 -10.31 4.40
CA GLN A 87 7.92 -11.05 5.64
C GLN A 87 9.33 -10.98 6.23
N GLU A 88 9.48 -10.15 7.27
CA GLU A 88 10.66 -10.25 8.13
C GLU A 88 10.58 -11.60 8.85
N ARG A 89 11.63 -12.40 8.66
CA ARG A 89 11.72 -13.82 9.02
C ARG A 89 12.19 -14.03 10.45
#